data_AF-A0A251V5T0-F1
#
_entry.id   AF-A0A251V5T0-F1
#
_cell.length_a   1.000
_cell.length_b   1.000
_cell.length_c   1.000
_cell.angle_alpha   90.00
_cell.angle_beta   90.00
_cell.angle_gamma   90.00
#
_symmetry.space_group_name_H-M   'P 1'
#
loop_
_entity.id
_entity.type
_entity.pdbx_description
1 polymer ?
#
loop_
_entity_poly.entity_id
_entity_poly.type
_entity_poly.pdbx_seq_one_letter_code
_entity_poly.pdbx_strand_id
1 'polypeptide(L)'
;MSLRVRLAMAENASVKDDTKDQNPSPLEIEEELSREVQDTLTLSQRHKFWETQPVGQFKDLNDTSLPGGPIEPPTPISEVKQEPYNLPNLYDWVTCDINSEDTCAEVYNLLSNNYVEDDENMFMLNYSKEFLWWALHPPGYYKTWHIGVRVKSSKRLVAFIRNSRIRVRADVVSKAEVNFLCVHKKLRSKDCSLS
;
A
#
# COMPACT_ATOMS: atom_id res chain seq x y z
N MET A 1 8.57 5.93 7.75
CA MET A 1 8.24 7.37 7.64
C MET A 1 7.16 7.51 6.58
N SER A 2 5.93 7.75 7.02
CA SER A 2 4.76 7.94 6.15
C SER A 2 4.57 9.44 5.89
N LEU A 3 4.26 9.83 4.65
CA LEU A 3 4.27 11.23 4.22
C LEU A 3 2.94 11.62 3.59
N ARG A 4 2.40 12.78 3.99
CA ARG A 4 1.24 13.39 3.32
C ARG A 4 1.70 14.12 2.06
N VAL A 5 1.08 13.81 0.92
CA VAL A 5 1.35 14.47 -0.38
C VAL A 5 0.21 15.45 -0.68
N ARG A 6 0.54 16.71 -0.95
CA ARG A 6 -0.42 17.71 -1.45
C ARG A 6 -0.62 17.50 -2.95
N LEU A 7 -1.85 17.21 -3.37
CA LEU A 7 -2.25 17.32 -4.76
C LEU A 7 -2.73 18.76 -5.00
N ALA A 8 -1.98 19.54 -5.77
CA ALA A 8 -2.42 20.87 -6.18
C ALA A 8 -3.25 20.71 -7.47
N MET A 9 -4.55 20.98 -7.39
CA MET A 9 -5.40 21.18 -8.57
C MET A 9 -5.18 22.63 -9.05
N ALA A 10 -4.94 22.78 -10.36
CA ALA A 10 -4.75 24.08 -10.99
C ALA A 10 -6.10 24.76 -11.24
N GLU A 11 -6.28 25.98 -10.74
CA GLU A 11 -7.45 26.81 -11.04
C GLU A 11 -7.32 27.40 -12.46
N ASN A 12 -8.32 27.18 -13.30
CA ASN A 12 -8.46 27.85 -14.60
C ASN A 12 -9.52 28.96 -14.52
N ALA A 13 -9.17 30.11 -15.10
CA ALA A 13 -9.87 31.37 -14.96
C ALA A 13 -11.26 31.42 -15.65
N SER A 14 -12.15 32.17 -15.00
CA SER A 14 -13.55 32.50 -15.31
C SER A 14 -13.79 33.07 -16.72
N VAL A 15 -14.88 32.63 -17.35
CA VAL A 15 -15.65 33.38 -18.36
C VAL A 15 -17.10 33.49 -17.86
N LYS A 16 -17.63 34.71 -17.84
CA LYS A 16 -19.00 35.04 -17.42
C LYS A 16 -19.97 34.79 -18.56
N ASP A 17 -21.14 34.21 -18.27
CA ASP A 17 -22.34 34.45 -19.05
C ASP A 17 -23.58 34.48 -18.13
N ASP A 18 -24.43 35.48 -18.33
CA ASP A 18 -25.62 35.81 -17.55
C ASP A 18 -26.82 35.07 -18.15
N THR A 19 -27.37 34.06 -17.47
CA THR A 19 -28.76 33.63 -17.70
C THR A 19 -29.35 32.98 -16.44
N LYS A 20 -30.50 33.51 -16.00
CA LYS A 20 -31.33 32.92 -14.93
C LYS A 20 -31.97 31.64 -15.45
N ASP A 21 -31.46 30.49 -15.04
CA ASP A 21 -32.18 29.22 -15.06
C ASP A 21 -32.07 28.57 -13.69
N GLN A 22 -33.20 28.04 -13.19
CA GLN A 22 -33.28 27.27 -11.94
C GLN A 22 -32.72 25.85 -12.14
N ASN A 23 -31.52 25.74 -12.72
CA ASN A 23 -30.72 24.53 -12.67
C ASN A 23 -29.61 24.77 -11.65
N PRO A 24 -29.32 23.80 -10.76
CA PRO A 24 -28.19 23.94 -9.85
C PRO A 24 -26.94 24.20 -10.68
N SER A 25 -26.19 25.22 -10.27
CA SER A 25 -24.97 25.61 -10.96
C SER A 25 -24.01 24.42 -11.00
N PRO A 26 -23.12 24.30 -12.02
CA PRO A 26 -22.16 23.19 -12.09
C PRO A 26 -21.34 23.01 -10.80
N LEU A 27 -21.08 24.11 -10.07
CA LEU A 27 -20.39 24.12 -8.78
C LEU A 27 -21.23 23.50 -7.65
N GLU A 28 -22.54 23.72 -7.64
CA GLU A 28 -23.46 23.10 -6.66
C GLU A 28 -23.61 21.59 -6.91
N ILE A 29 -23.63 21.18 -8.18
CA ILE A 29 -23.63 19.76 -8.56
C ILE A 29 -22.30 19.09 -8.17
N GLU A 30 -21.16 19.77 -8.37
CA GLU A 30 -19.85 19.29 -7.94
C GLU A 30 -19.76 19.19 -6.42
N GLU A 31 -20.30 20.15 -5.67
CA GLU A 31 -20.36 20.09 -4.21
C GLU A 31 -21.28 18.99 -3.68
N GLU A 32 -22.45 18.79 -4.29
CA GLU A 32 -23.42 17.77 -3.90
C GLU A 32 -22.91 16.37 -4.25
N LEU A 33 -22.30 16.18 -5.43
CA LEU A 33 -21.63 14.95 -5.81
C LEU A 33 -20.42 14.67 -4.90
N SER A 34 -19.66 15.70 -4.53
CA SER A 34 -18.55 15.56 -3.57
C SER A 34 -19.04 15.17 -2.18
N ARG A 35 -20.18 15.72 -1.72
CA ARG A 35 -20.80 15.35 -0.44
C ARG A 35 -21.38 13.94 -0.47
N GLU A 36 -22.00 13.53 -1.57
CA GLU A 36 -22.56 12.18 -1.72
C GLU A 36 -21.46 11.11 -1.85
N VAL A 37 -20.36 11.44 -2.55
CA VAL A 37 -19.12 10.64 -2.55
C VAL A 37 -18.50 10.61 -1.14
N GLN A 38 -18.50 11.71 -0.40
CA GLN A 38 -17.98 11.76 0.96
C GLN A 38 -18.85 10.96 1.95
N ASP A 39 -20.17 11.01 1.83
CA ASP A 39 -21.10 10.27 2.69
C ASP A 39 -21.03 8.76 2.40
N THR A 40 -20.87 8.37 1.13
CA THR A 40 -20.62 6.97 0.75
C THR A 40 -19.25 6.47 1.21
N LEU A 41 -18.22 7.31 1.21
CA LEU A 41 -16.88 7.01 1.74
C LEU A 41 -16.82 6.98 3.28
N THR A 42 -17.63 7.78 3.99
CA THR A 42 -17.63 7.84 5.47
C THR A 42 -18.48 6.74 6.11
N LEU A 43 -19.54 6.28 5.45
CA LEU A 43 -20.36 5.15 5.93
C LEU A 43 -19.72 3.78 5.64
N SER A 44 -18.85 3.69 4.65
CA SER A 44 -18.29 2.42 4.19
C SER A 44 -16.89 2.20 4.78
N GLN A 45 -16.87 1.52 5.93
CA GLN A 45 -15.75 0.79 6.53
C GLN A 45 -14.87 1.58 7.53
N ARG A 46 -15.17 1.41 8.82
CA ARG A 46 -14.14 1.56 9.88
C ARG A 46 -13.05 0.52 9.64
N HIS A 47 -11.82 0.98 9.45
CA HIS A 47 -10.67 0.14 9.14
C HIS A 47 -9.83 -0.05 10.41
N LYS A 48 -10.11 -1.13 11.17
CA LYS A 48 -9.47 -1.39 12.48
C LYS A 48 -7.95 -1.36 12.41
N PHE A 49 -7.37 -1.78 11.29
CA PHE A 49 -5.94 -1.73 11.08
C PHE A 49 -5.46 -0.32 10.70
N TRP A 50 -5.99 0.27 9.61
CA TRP A 50 -5.49 1.54 9.07
C TRP A 50 -5.71 2.75 9.99
N GLU A 51 -6.73 2.70 10.85
CA GLU A 51 -6.95 3.72 11.88
C GLU A 51 -5.81 3.78 12.92
N THR A 52 -5.06 2.69 13.10
CA THR A 52 -3.89 2.65 14.01
C THR A 52 -2.59 3.05 13.34
N GLN A 53 -2.57 3.11 12.00
CA GLN A 53 -1.35 3.38 11.25
C GLN A 53 -1.18 4.89 11.00
N PRO A 54 0.06 5.39 10.92
CA PRO A 54 0.35 6.79 10.63
C PRO A 54 0.12 7.07 9.13
N VAL A 55 -1.12 7.01 8.68
CA VAL A 55 -1.57 7.35 7.33
C VAL A 55 -2.55 8.53 7.38
N GLY A 56 -2.77 9.19 6.23
CA GLY A 56 -3.83 10.20 6.14
C GLY A 56 -5.16 9.55 6.47
N GLN A 57 -5.83 10.02 7.52
CA GLN A 57 -7.08 9.44 7.97
C GLN A 57 -8.25 10.10 7.22
N PHE A 58 -9.34 9.35 7.02
CA PHE A 58 -10.52 9.85 6.30
C PHE A 58 -11.11 11.14 6.88
N LYS A 59 -11.02 11.30 8.21
CA LYS A 59 -11.40 12.53 8.93
C LYS A 59 -10.57 13.78 8.57
N ASP A 60 -9.38 13.60 7.99
CA ASP A 60 -8.45 14.70 7.69
C ASP A 60 -8.42 15.06 6.19
N LEU A 61 -9.24 14.40 5.34
CA LEU A 61 -9.17 14.51 3.88
C LEU A 61 -9.46 15.92 3.33
N ASN A 62 -10.29 16.71 4.03
CA ASN A 62 -10.71 18.05 3.60
C ASN A 62 -9.99 19.18 4.33
N ASP A 63 -9.05 18.87 5.24
CA ASP A 63 -8.30 19.89 5.96
C ASP A 63 -7.08 20.35 5.14
N THR A 64 -7.33 21.31 4.25
CA THR A 64 -6.31 21.96 3.42
C THR A 64 -5.33 22.82 4.23
N SER A 65 -5.63 23.09 5.51
CA SER A 65 -4.74 23.85 6.40
C SER A 65 -3.52 23.06 6.86
N LEU A 66 -3.54 21.72 6.73
CA LEU A 66 -2.47 20.88 7.25
C LEU A 66 -1.18 21.03 6.43
N PRO A 67 -0.03 21.32 7.09
CA PRO A 67 1.25 21.42 6.41
C PRO A 67 1.69 20.04 5.86
N GLY A 68 2.32 20.04 4.69
CA GLY A 68 2.94 18.83 4.15
C GLY A 68 4.11 18.41 5.04
N GLY A 69 4.20 17.12 5.38
CA GLY A 69 5.25 16.64 6.28
C GLY A 69 5.04 15.21 6.77
N PRO A 70 5.91 14.75 7.69
CA PRO A 70 5.77 13.47 8.38
C PRO A 70 4.50 13.49 9.24
N ILE A 71 3.71 12.43 9.19
CA ILE A 71 2.51 12.30 10.05
C ILE A 71 2.93 12.12 11.52
N GLU A 72 4.00 11.36 11.72
CA GLU A 72 4.69 11.18 12.98
C GLU A 72 6.18 11.47 12.80
N PRO A 73 6.87 11.99 13.83
CA PRO A 73 8.31 12.18 13.77
C PRO A 73 9.04 10.83 13.61
N PRO A 74 10.22 10.79 12.96
CA PRO A 74 10.98 9.56 12.81
C PRO A 74 11.36 8.95 14.17
N THR A 75 10.87 7.74 14.43
CA THR A 75 11.26 6.96 15.61
C THR A 75 12.75 6.60 15.51
N PRO A 76 13.57 6.84 16.56
CA PRO A 76 14.97 6.43 16.56
C PRO A 76 15.09 4.90 16.53
N ILE A 77 16.16 4.40 15.91
CA ILE A 77 16.38 2.95 15.73
C ILE A 77 16.41 2.19 17.06
N SER A 78 16.85 2.85 18.15
CA SER A 78 16.88 2.31 19.51
C SER A 78 15.50 2.03 20.09
N GLU A 79 14.46 2.74 19.63
CA GLU A 79 13.07 2.56 20.07
C GLU A 79 12.30 1.60 19.15
N VAL A 80 12.89 1.19 18.03
CA VAL A 80 12.31 0.19 17.14
C VAL A 80 12.53 -1.20 17.74
N LYS A 81 11.46 -2.01 17.79
CA LYS A 81 11.51 -3.40 18.22
C LYS A 81 12.53 -4.19 17.39
N GLN A 82 13.55 -4.73 18.04
CA GLN A 82 14.61 -5.52 17.38
C GLN A 82 14.17 -6.96 17.10
N GLU A 83 13.23 -7.49 17.88
CA GLU A 83 12.69 -8.82 17.69
C GLU A 83 11.54 -8.83 16.67
N PRO A 84 11.43 -9.86 15.82
CA PRO A 84 10.31 -10.00 14.90
C PRO A 84 8.94 -9.92 15.60
N TYR A 85 7.92 -9.55 14.85
CA TYR A 85 6.55 -9.61 15.37
C TYR A 85 6.14 -11.05 15.63
N ASN A 86 5.30 -11.26 16.65
CA ASN A 86 4.84 -12.60 16.99
C ASN A 86 3.92 -13.11 15.87
N LEU A 87 4.27 -14.24 15.29
CA LEU A 87 3.39 -14.99 14.40
C LEU A 87 2.69 -16.10 15.18
N PRO A 88 1.48 -16.54 14.75
CA PRO A 88 0.89 -17.75 15.28
C PRO A 88 1.87 -18.93 15.18
N ASN A 89 1.84 -19.84 16.16
CA ASN A 89 2.82 -20.93 16.32
C ASN A 89 3.04 -21.81 15.07
N LEU A 90 2.09 -21.80 14.12
CA LEU A 90 2.13 -22.56 12.88
C LEU A 90 3.01 -21.92 11.79
N TYR A 91 3.46 -20.69 11.98
CA TYR A 91 4.21 -19.93 10.98
C TYR A 91 5.57 -19.47 11.50
N ASP A 92 6.50 -19.30 10.56
CA ASP A 92 7.82 -18.73 10.79
C ASP A 92 8.10 -17.60 9.80
N TRP A 93 8.78 -16.56 10.29
CA TRP A 93 9.38 -15.55 9.42
C TRP A 93 10.54 -16.17 8.64
N VAL A 94 10.65 -15.79 7.37
CA VAL A 94 11.79 -16.13 6.53
C VAL A 94 12.25 -14.89 5.77
N THR A 95 13.55 -14.77 5.58
CA THR A 95 14.12 -13.83 4.61
C THR A 95 14.27 -14.54 3.27
N CYS A 96 13.63 -14.02 2.23
CA CYS A 96 13.66 -14.63 0.90
C CYS A 96 14.85 -14.10 0.10
N ASP A 97 15.91 -14.90 -0.04
CA ASP A 97 17.03 -14.57 -0.94
C ASP A 97 16.67 -14.90 -2.39
N ILE A 98 16.37 -13.89 -3.18
CA ILE A 98 15.96 -14.03 -4.59
C ILE A 98 17.14 -14.45 -5.49
N ASN A 99 18.37 -14.44 -5.01
CA ASN A 99 19.51 -15.04 -5.73
C ASN A 99 19.48 -16.58 -5.71
N SER A 100 18.75 -17.18 -4.76
CA SER A 100 18.51 -18.61 -4.75
C SER A 100 17.40 -18.94 -5.74
N GLU A 101 17.71 -19.80 -6.71
CA GLU A 101 16.75 -20.23 -7.74
C GLU A 101 15.49 -20.85 -7.12
N ASP A 102 15.65 -21.66 -6.07
CA ASP A 102 14.54 -22.26 -5.32
C ASP A 102 13.62 -21.20 -4.71
N THR A 103 14.20 -20.21 -4.03
CA THR A 103 13.43 -19.15 -3.38
C THR A 103 12.76 -18.24 -4.41
N CYS A 104 13.44 -17.93 -5.51
CA CYS A 104 12.86 -17.16 -6.61
C CYS A 104 11.68 -17.92 -7.25
N ALA A 105 11.81 -19.24 -7.44
CA ALA A 105 10.73 -20.07 -7.94
C ALA A 105 9.54 -20.13 -6.97
N GLU A 106 9.79 -20.21 -5.66
CA GLU A 106 8.72 -20.15 -4.65
C GLU A 106 7.97 -18.82 -4.66
N VAL A 107 8.69 -17.69 -4.71
CA VAL A 107 8.09 -16.35 -4.75
C VAL A 107 7.28 -16.17 -6.04
N TYR A 108 7.83 -16.58 -7.18
CA TYR A 108 7.12 -16.62 -8.46
C TYR A 108 5.82 -17.43 -8.35
N ASN A 109 5.90 -18.67 -7.86
CA ASN A 109 4.74 -19.53 -7.69
C ASN A 109 3.70 -18.94 -6.74
N LEU A 110 4.12 -18.24 -5.68
CA LEU A 110 3.19 -17.58 -4.77
C LEU A 110 2.45 -16.44 -5.48
N LEU A 111 3.19 -15.56 -6.17
CA LEU A 111 2.63 -14.38 -6.83
C LEU A 111 1.72 -14.76 -8.01
N SER A 112 2.19 -15.64 -8.89
CA SER A 112 1.41 -16.08 -10.07
C SER A 112 0.09 -16.73 -9.69
N ASN A 113 -0.01 -17.36 -8.52
CA ASN A 113 -1.22 -18.05 -8.07
C ASN A 113 -2.06 -17.25 -7.07
N ASN A 114 -1.53 -16.19 -6.45
CA ASN A 114 -2.16 -15.54 -5.29
C ASN A 114 -1.97 -14.02 -5.20
N TYR A 115 -1.48 -13.30 -6.22
CA TYR A 115 -1.27 -11.85 -6.09
C TYR A 115 -2.55 -11.06 -6.40
N VAL A 116 -2.75 -10.62 -7.63
CA VAL A 116 -3.88 -9.79 -8.05
C VAL A 116 -4.66 -10.52 -9.13
N GLU A 117 -5.96 -10.64 -8.89
CA GLU A 117 -6.97 -11.08 -9.84
C GLU A 117 -7.98 -9.93 -9.97
N ASP A 118 -8.56 -9.75 -11.16
CA ASP A 118 -9.76 -8.91 -11.26
C ASP A 118 -10.96 -9.61 -10.61
N ASP A 119 -12.04 -8.84 -10.35
CA ASP A 119 -13.25 -9.32 -9.68
C ASP A 119 -13.98 -10.44 -10.46
N GLU A 120 -13.68 -10.60 -11.76
CA GLU A 120 -14.24 -11.60 -12.66
C GLU A 120 -13.28 -12.77 -12.94
N ASN A 121 -12.09 -12.76 -12.30
CA ASN A 121 -10.99 -13.70 -12.50
C ASN A 121 -10.49 -13.82 -13.97
N MET A 122 -10.68 -12.79 -14.80
CA MET A 122 -10.34 -12.81 -16.23
C MET A 122 -8.86 -12.50 -16.51
N PHE A 123 -8.21 -11.72 -15.63
CA PHE A 123 -6.81 -11.34 -15.75
C PHE A 123 -6.05 -11.61 -14.45
N MET A 124 -4.90 -12.28 -14.59
CA MET A 124 -3.90 -12.41 -13.52
C MET A 124 -2.60 -11.74 -13.94
N LEU A 125 -2.04 -10.91 -13.05
CA LEU A 125 -0.70 -10.37 -13.24
C LEU A 125 0.33 -11.49 -13.09
N ASN A 126 0.77 -12.06 -14.22
CA ASN A 126 1.81 -13.09 -14.25
C ASN A 126 3.18 -12.46 -14.55
N TYR A 127 3.88 -12.05 -13.49
CA TYR A 127 5.24 -11.54 -13.61
C TYR A 127 6.21 -12.67 -13.96
N SER A 128 7.00 -12.52 -15.03
CA SER A 128 8.03 -13.50 -15.36
C SER A 128 9.09 -13.58 -14.26
N LYS A 129 9.82 -14.70 -14.17
CA LYS A 129 10.90 -14.86 -13.18
C LYS A 129 11.99 -13.81 -13.37
N GLU A 130 12.31 -13.48 -14.60
CA GLU A 130 13.30 -12.47 -14.98
C GLU A 130 12.85 -11.08 -14.53
N PHE A 131 11.56 -10.77 -14.72
CA PHE A 131 10.99 -9.52 -14.24
C PHE A 131 11.01 -9.42 -12.72
N LEU A 132 10.60 -10.47 -12.01
CA LEU A 132 10.65 -10.50 -10.55
C LEU A 132 12.09 -10.38 -10.05
N TRP A 133 13.03 -11.09 -10.67
CA TRP A 133 14.44 -10.97 -10.33
C TRP A 133 14.91 -9.52 -10.50
N TRP A 134 14.63 -8.88 -11.64
CA TRP A 134 14.98 -7.49 -11.88
C TRP A 134 14.30 -6.52 -10.89
N ALA A 135 12.99 -6.66 -10.67
CA ALA A 135 12.20 -5.78 -9.81
C ALA A 135 12.54 -5.91 -8.31
N LEU A 136 13.07 -7.07 -7.90
CA LEU A 136 13.52 -7.34 -6.53
C LEU A 136 15.01 -7.04 -6.33
N HIS A 137 15.74 -6.66 -7.38
CA HIS A 137 17.18 -6.35 -7.32
C HIS A 137 17.51 -4.92 -7.80
N PRO A 138 16.94 -3.86 -7.19
CA PRO A 138 17.47 -2.54 -7.43
C PRO A 138 18.90 -2.43 -6.87
N PRO A 139 19.78 -1.60 -7.46
CA PRO A 139 21.11 -1.35 -6.92
C PRO A 139 21.07 -0.93 -5.44
N GLY A 140 21.82 -1.62 -4.59
CA GLY A 140 21.87 -1.32 -3.14
C GLY A 140 20.66 -1.82 -2.35
N TYR A 141 19.90 -2.79 -2.86
CA TYR A 141 18.81 -3.43 -2.10
C TYR A 141 19.31 -4.16 -0.86
N TYR A 142 18.42 -4.34 0.12
CA TYR A 142 18.68 -5.09 1.34
C TYR A 142 17.96 -6.43 1.28
N LYS A 143 18.70 -7.54 1.33
CA LYS A 143 18.11 -8.89 1.34
C LYS A 143 17.10 -9.08 2.49
N THR A 144 17.38 -8.47 3.64
CA THR A 144 16.51 -8.52 4.83
C THR A 144 15.15 -7.83 4.64
N TRP A 145 14.97 -7.07 3.56
CA TRP A 145 13.73 -6.38 3.23
C TRP A 145 12.79 -7.22 2.36
N HIS A 146 13.21 -8.43 1.98
CA HIS A 146 12.38 -9.44 1.34
C HIS A 146 11.86 -10.40 2.41
N ILE A 147 10.69 -10.09 2.93
CA ILE A 147 10.12 -10.78 4.08
C ILE A 147 9.07 -11.76 3.58
N GLY A 148 9.21 -13.02 3.98
CA GLY A 148 8.25 -14.08 3.72
C GLY A 148 7.72 -14.69 5.02
N VAL A 149 6.58 -15.36 4.90
CA VAL A 149 6.01 -16.20 5.96
C VAL A 149 5.89 -17.62 5.43
N ARG A 150 6.44 -18.59 6.18
CA ARG A 150 6.33 -20.03 5.86
C ARG A 150 5.53 -20.77 6.91
N VAL A 151 4.83 -21.81 6.48
CA VAL A 151 4.20 -22.77 7.39
C VAL A 151 5.28 -23.70 7.96
N LYS A 152 5.34 -23.87 9.29
CA LYS A 152 6.39 -24.66 9.95
C LYS A 152 6.44 -26.11 9.47
N SER A 153 5.27 -26.75 9.37
CA SER A 153 5.13 -28.18 9.06
C SER A 153 5.47 -28.52 7.61
N SER A 154 5.02 -27.71 6.66
CA SER A 154 5.19 -27.97 5.23
C SER A 154 6.33 -27.17 4.59
N LYS A 155 6.91 -26.21 5.33
CA LYS A 155 7.91 -25.25 4.85
C LYS A 155 7.47 -24.42 3.64
N ARG A 156 6.19 -24.46 3.26
CA ARG A 156 5.64 -23.71 2.12
C ARG A 156 5.54 -22.23 2.43
N LEU A 157 5.96 -21.40 1.47
CA LEU A 157 5.76 -19.95 1.50
C LEU A 157 4.27 -19.61 1.31
N VAL A 158 3.72 -18.80 2.21
CA VAL A 158 2.30 -18.43 2.25
C VAL A 158 2.04 -16.93 2.25
N ALA A 159 3.06 -16.12 2.55
CA ALA A 159 2.98 -14.68 2.35
C ALA A 159 4.36 -14.14 1.95
N PHE A 160 4.36 -13.03 1.22
CA PHE A 160 5.56 -12.31 0.80
C PHE A 160 5.29 -10.81 0.75
N ILE A 161 6.30 -10.01 1.09
CA ILE A 161 6.30 -8.56 0.96
C ILE A 161 7.72 -8.09 0.66
N ARG A 162 7.85 -7.17 -0.30
CA ARG A 162 9.11 -6.50 -0.61
C ARG A 162 9.07 -5.06 -0.13
N ASN A 163 10.17 -4.61 0.48
CA ASN A 163 10.47 -3.20 0.68
C ASN A 163 11.68 -2.77 -0.16
N SER A 164 11.69 -1.53 -0.69
CA SER A 164 12.86 -0.94 -1.37
C SER A 164 13.07 0.51 -0.97
N ARG A 165 14.26 1.10 -1.21
CA ARG A 165 14.48 2.53 -0.94
C ARG A 165 14.06 3.37 -2.15
N ILE A 166 13.31 4.44 -1.91
CA ILE A 166 13.04 5.50 -2.91
C ILE A 166 13.66 6.81 -2.43
N ARG A 167 14.22 7.57 -3.37
CA ARG A 167 14.58 8.98 -3.23
C ARG A 167 13.54 9.86 -3.92
N VAL A 168 13.02 10.87 -3.23
CA VAL A 168 12.03 11.81 -3.79
C VAL A 168 12.64 13.21 -3.87
N ARG A 169 12.85 13.73 -5.09
CA ARG A 169 13.39 15.09 -5.37
C ARG A 169 14.80 15.35 -4.76
N ALA A 170 15.07 16.61 -4.43
CA ALA A 170 16.36 17.10 -3.93
C ALA A 170 16.63 16.68 -2.47
N ASP A 171 15.59 16.67 -1.63
CA ASP A 171 15.68 16.19 -0.26
C ASP A 171 15.66 14.65 -0.25
N VAL A 172 16.78 14.03 0.14
CA VAL A 172 16.92 12.57 0.20
C VAL A 172 16.18 12.01 1.42
N VAL A 173 14.85 12.13 1.42
CA VAL A 173 14.03 11.37 2.36
C VAL A 173 14.04 9.94 1.87
N SER A 174 14.89 9.10 2.47
CA SER A 174 14.93 7.67 2.20
C SER A 174 13.61 7.04 2.63
N LYS A 175 12.70 6.80 1.69
CA LYS A 175 11.42 6.14 1.95
C LYS A 175 11.52 4.66 1.63
N ALA A 176 10.70 3.86 2.29
CA ALA A 176 10.47 2.48 1.89
C ALA A 176 9.30 2.43 0.88
N GLU A 177 9.51 1.86 -0.29
CA GLU A 177 8.44 1.42 -1.19
C GLU A 177 8.02 0.01 -0.78
N VAL A 178 6.75 -0.17 -0.46
CA VAL A 178 6.17 -1.50 -0.28
C VAL A 178 5.63 -1.97 -1.62
N ASN A 179 5.99 -3.18 -2.05
CA ASN A 179 5.45 -3.81 -3.25
C ASN A 179 5.36 -5.34 -3.09
N PHE A 180 4.64 -6.01 -3.98
CA PHE A 180 4.46 -7.47 -4.00
C PHE A 180 3.89 -8.06 -2.69
N LEU A 181 3.07 -7.28 -1.98
CA LEU A 181 2.34 -7.77 -0.82
C LEU A 181 1.35 -8.86 -1.25
N CYS A 182 1.65 -10.10 -0.91
CA CYS A 182 0.88 -11.26 -1.34
C CYS A 182 0.61 -12.18 -0.15
N VAL A 183 -0.64 -12.58 0.02
CA VAL A 183 -1.05 -13.61 0.98
C VAL A 183 -1.80 -14.70 0.24
N HIS A 184 -1.41 -15.95 0.50
CA HIS A 184 -2.01 -17.13 -0.10
C HIS A 184 -3.54 -17.12 0.11
N LYS A 185 -4.31 -17.38 -0.95
CA LYS A 185 -5.78 -17.20 -0.98
C LYS A 185 -6.51 -17.82 0.22
N LYS A 186 -6.11 -19.05 0.58
CA LYS A 186 -6.65 -19.80 1.74
C LYS A 186 -6.51 -19.11 3.10
N LEU A 187 -5.66 -18.09 3.23
CA LEU A 187 -5.42 -17.36 4.47
C LEU A 187 -6.11 -15.98 4.52
N ARG A 188 -6.71 -15.53 3.40
CA ARG A 188 -7.28 -14.17 3.30
C ARG A 188 -8.52 -13.95 4.14
N SER A 189 -9.24 -15.01 4.52
CA SER A 189 -10.48 -14.93 5.34
C SER A 189 -10.25 -14.93 6.86
N LYS A 190 -8.98 -15.01 7.32
CA LYS A 190 -8.63 -15.08 8.75
C LYS A 190 -7.78 -13.87 9.13
N ASP A 191 -8.39 -12.71 9.35
CA ASP A 191 -7.81 -11.49 9.95
C ASP A 191 -6.42 -11.04 9.43
N CYS A 192 -5.97 -11.55 8.28
CA CYS A 192 -4.73 -11.18 7.61
C CYS A 192 -4.98 -10.10 6.54
N SER A 193 -6.24 -9.70 6.39
CA SER A 193 -6.65 -8.62 5.51
C SER A 193 -6.40 -7.29 6.21
N LEU A 194 -5.57 -6.47 5.56
CA LEU A 194 -5.45 -5.03 5.75
C LEU A 194 -6.75 -4.30 5.33
N SER A 195 -7.90 -4.85 5.71
CA SER A 195 -9.21 -4.21 5.64
C SER A 195 -9.35 -3.36 6.89
#